data_AF-A0A453AS98-F1
#
_entry.id   AF-A0A453AS98-F1
#
_cell.length_a   1.000
_cell.length_b   1.000
_cell.length_c   1.000
_cell.angle_alpha   90.00
_cell.angle_beta   90.00
_cell.angle_gamma   90.00
#
_symmetry.space_group_name_H-M   'P 1'
#
loop_
_entity.id
_entity.type
_entity.pdbx_description
1 polymer ?
#
loop_
_entity_poly.entity_id
_entity_poly.type
_entity_poly.pdbx_seq_one_letter_code
_entity_poly.pdbx_strand_id
1 'polypeptide(L)'
;MQEYTPFKRSNINSSFPDRLRCVGSTDSWLALDYADDKNKIHTYFLHNPFSKEVVALPELDAIVGNSSELFQIRKVLIRLTPDDQLVVIMTNNWNYPIILIRPGKGAWLPRPQATPFINIIDIVLLGNRLYGITQAEDLFSLNISFNADGLPTVTNIKHHIRSGDADSIVESDLDEDQHT
;
A
#
# COMPACT_ATOMS: atom_id res chain seq x y z
N MET A 1 37.55 16.15 -22.52
CA MET A 1 36.14 15.93 -22.87
C MET A 1 35.97 14.44 -23.08
N GLN A 2 35.21 13.78 -22.22
CA GLN A 2 34.98 12.34 -22.30
C GLN A 2 33.72 12.10 -23.13
N GLU A 3 33.86 11.36 -24.24
CA GLU A 3 32.76 11.07 -25.15
C GLU A 3 31.70 10.22 -24.43
N TYR A 4 30.47 10.73 -24.40
CA TYR A 4 29.30 10.03 -23.92
C TYR A 4 28.88 9.00 -24.98
N THR A 5 29.18 7.73 -24.73
CA THR A 5 28.63 6.63 -25.52
C THR A 5 27.18 6.37 -25.07
N PRO A 6 26.17 6.54 -25.94
CA PRO A 6 24.79 6.26 -25.58
C PRO A 6 24.65 4.77 -25.26
N PHE A 7 23.98 4.46 -24.15
CA PHE A 7 23.58 3.08 -23.83
C PHE A 7 22.73 2.53 -24.98
N LYS A 8 23.34 1.64 -25.77
CA LYS A 8 22.64 0.92 -26.83
C LYS A 8 21.73 -0.10 -26.14
N ARG A 9 20.44 0.22 -26.02
CA ARG A 9 19.40 -0.75 -25.62
C ARG A 9 19.44 -1.89 -26.64
N SER A 10 20.04 -3.01 -26.28
CA SER A 10 19.74 -4.27 -26.95
C SER A 10 18.24 -4.53 -26.74
N ASN A 11 17.52 -4.79 -27.84
CA ASN A 11 16.14 -5.27 -27.79
C ASN A 11 16.13 -6.68 -27.20
N ILE A 12 16.37 -6.78 -25.90
CA ILE A 12 15.96 -7.92 -25.09
C ILE A 12 14.52 -7.57 -24.73
N ASN A 13 13.56 -8.36 -25.19
CA ASN A 13 12.13 -8.18 -24.88
C ASN A 13 11.97 -7.82 -23.40
N SER A 14 11.71 -6.53 -23.14
CA SER A 14 11.73 -5.93 -21.81
C SER A 14 10.39 -6.11 -21.09
N SER A 15 9.54 -7.00 -21.59
CA SER A 15 8.29 -7.35 -20.93
C SER A 15 8.58 -8.37 -19.83
N PHE A 16 7.91 -8.23 -18.70
CA PHE A 16 7.78 -9.35 -17.78
C PHE A 16 7.25 -10.57 -18.57
N PRO A 17 7.64 -11.81 -18.19
CA PRO A 17 6.99 -13.01 -18.70
C PRO A 17 5.47 -12.85 -18.63
N ASP A 18 4.72 -13.35 -19.61
CA ASP A 18 3.26 -13.10 -19.74
C ASP A 18 2.44 -13.42 -18.48
N ARG A 19 2.99 -14.29 -17.62
CA ARG A 19 2.38 -14.76 -16.36
C ARG A 19 2.79 -13.98 -15.12
N LEU A 20 3.76 -13.08 -15.25
CA LEU A 20 4.34 -12.33 -14.13
C LEU A 20 3.95 -10.87 -14.26
N ARG A 21 3.28 -10.34 -13.24
CA ARG A 21 2.82 -8.95 -13.20
C ARG A 21 3.41 -8.25 -12.00
N CYS A 22 3.89 -7.03 -12.19
CA CYS A 22 4.30 -6.17 -11.08
C CYS A 22 3.06 -5.45 -10.53
N VAL A 23 2.72 -5.70 -9.27
CA VAL A 23 1.54 -5.12 -8.58
C VAL A 23 1.91 -3.97 -7.64
N GLY A 24 3.20 -3.72 -7.46
CA GLY A 24 3.69 -2.57 -6.71
C GLY A 24 5.19 -2.63 -6.47
N SER A 25 5.74 -1.56 -5.91
CA SER A 25 7.14 -1.49 -5.52
C SER A 25 7.30 -0.57 -4.32
N THR A 26 8.29 -0.83 -3.47
CA THR A 26 8.74 0.08 -2.41
C THR A 26 10.23 -0.11 -2.21
N ASP A 27 10.98 0.99 -2.19
CA ASP A 27 12.44 0.98 -2.17
C ASP A 27 13.02 0.05 -3.25
N SER A 28 13.79 -0.95 -2.85
CA SER A 28 14.43 -1.95 -3.71
C SER A 28 13.58 -3.19 -3.95
N TRP A 29 12.34 -3.24 -3.48
CA TRP A 29 11.47 -4.40 -3.56
C TRP A 29 10.37 -4.22 -4.61
N LEU A 30 10.20 -5.25 -5.43
CA LEU A 30 9.08 -5.40 -6.37
C LEU A 30 8.09 -6.42 -5.79
N ALA A 31 6.82 -6.07 -5.74
CA ALA A 31 5.74 -7.02 -5.44
C ALA A 31 5.21 -7.60 -6.75
N LEU A 32 5.24 -8.91 -6.86
CA LEU A 32 4.95 -9.64 -8.08
C LEU A 32 3.78 -10.60 -7.87
N ASP A 33 2.91 -10.68 -8.87
CA ASP A 33 1.82 -11.62 -9.03
C ASP A 33 2.17 -12.59 -10.16
N TYR A 34 2.23 -13.87 -9.84
CA TYR A 34 2.36 -14.94 -10.82
C TYR A 34 1.04 -15.70 -10.96
N ALA A 35 0.47 -15.70 -12.16
CA ALA A 35 -0.78 -16.39 -12.47
C ALA A 35 -0.52 -17.73 -13.18
N ASP A 36 -1.06 -18.83 -12.62
CA ASP A 36 -1.11 -20.13 -13.31
C ASP A 36 -2.45 -20.31 -14.05
N ASP A 37 -2.38 -20.31 -15.38
CA ASP A 37 -3.52 -20.44 -16.30
C ASP A 37 -4.36 -21.70 -16.04
N LYS A 38 -3.76 -22.77 -15.52
CA LYS A 38 -4.46 -24.05 -15.34
C LYS A 38 -5.49 -24.02 -14.21
N ASN A 39 -5.16 -23.31 -13.14
CA ASN A 39 -5.96 -23.32 -11.91
C ASN A 39 -6.50 -21.93 -11.53
N LYS A 40 -6.17 -20.87 -12.31
CA LYS A 40 -6.42 -19.47 -11.94
C LYS A 40 -5.89 -19.11 -10.54
N ILE A 41 -4.84 -19.79 -10.11
CA ILE A 41 -4.20 -19.55 -8.81
C ILE A 41 -3.19 -18.43 -9.00
N HIS A 42 -3.31 -17.42 -8.16
CA HIS A 42 -2.36 -16.34 -8.03
C HIS A 42 -1.37 -16.65 -6.90
N THR A 43 -0.09 -16.48 -7.18
CA THR A 43 0.99 -16.59 -6.20
C THR A 43 1.74 -15.27 -6.13
N TYR A 44 1.82 -14.71 -4.93
CA TYR A 44 2.40 -13.42 -4.65
C TYR A 44 3.75 -13.55 -3.95
N PHE A 45 4.71 -12.74 -4.37
CA PHE A 45 6.02 -12.70 -3.75
C PHE A 45 6.68 -11.34 -3.93
N LEU A 46 7.63 -11.04 -3.05
CA LEU A 46 8.50 -9.88 -3.16
C LEU A 46 9.83 -10.31 -3.77
N HIS A 47 10.35 -9.51 -4.69
CA HIS A 47 11.65 -9.72 -5.30
C HIS A 47 12.51 -8.46 -5.18
N ASN A 48 13.73 -8.61 -4.68
CA ASN A 48 14.73 -7.56 -4.73
C ASN A 48 15.71 -7.86 -5.87
N PRO A 49 15.66 -7.12 -6.99
CA PRO A 49 16.53 -7.40 -8.14
C PRO A 49 18.01 -7.10 -7.88
N PHE A 50 18.34 -6.35 -6.83
CA PHE A 50 19.71 -6.00 -6.45
C PHE A 50 20.34 -7.04 -5.54
N SER A 51 19.63 -7.48 -4.49
CA SER A 51 20.11 -8.54 -3.58
C SER A 51 19.80 -9.96 -4.06
N LYS A 52 18.92 -10.09 -5.07
CA LYS A 52 18.36 -11.36 -5.57
C LYS A 52 17.47 -12.10 -4.57
N GLU A 53 17.12 -11.46 -3.46
CA GLU A 53 16.22 -12.06 -2.48
C GLU A 53 14.80 -12.19 -3.01
N VAL A 54 14.12 -13.23 -2.56
CA VAL A 54 12.72 -13.53 -2.85
C VAL A 54 12.03 -13.88 -1.54
N VAL A 55 10.88 -13.26 -1.28
CA VAL A 55 10.05 -13.49 -0.10
C VAL A 55 8.65 -13.85 -0.55
N ALA A 56 8.21 -15.09 -0.29
CA ALA A 56 6.85 -15.53 -0.60
C ALA A 56 5.83 -14.84 0.32
N LEU A 57 4.62 -14.59 -0.20
CA LEU A 57 3.49 -14.02 0.54
C LEU A 57 2.30 -14.99 0.57
N PRO A 58 2.43 -16.18 1.19
CA PRO A 58 1.36 -17.18 1.22
C PRO A 58 0.09 -16.67 1.90
N GLU A 59 0.21 -15.69 2.80
CA GLU A 59 -0.95 -15.04 3.40
C GLU A 59 -1.78 -14.26 2.37
N LEU A 60 -1.12 -13.61 1.41
CA LEU A 60 -1.80 -12.90 0.33
C LEU A 60 -2.43 -13.90 -0.64
N ASP A 61 -1.73 -14.99 -0.94
CA ASP A 61 -2.27 -16.11 -1.75
C ASP A 61 -3.56 -16.66 -1.12
N ALA A 62 -3.59 -16.83 0.21
CA ALA A 62 -4.77 -17.35 0.89
C ALA A 62 -5.96 -16.37 0.90
N ILE A 63 -5.69 -15.07 0.97
CA ILE A 63 -6.74 -14.02 0.99
C ILE A 63 -7.26 -13.74 -0.43
N VAL A 64 -6.39 -13.77 -1.42
CA VAL A 64 -6.66 -13.29 -2.80
C VAL A 64 -6.76 -14.41 -3.82
N GLY A 65 -6.14 -15.56 -3.58
CA GLY A 65 -5.99 -16.64 -4.56
C GLY A 65 -7.30 -17.26 -5.05
N ASN A 66 -8.44 -16.96 -4.43
CA ASN A 66 -9.78 -17.34 -4.90
C ASN A 66 -10.72 -16.12 -5.08
N SER A 67 -10.16 -14.92 -5.21
CA SER A 67 -10.93 -13.69 -5.37
C SER A 67 -11.45 -13.50 -6.80
N SER A 68 -12.45 -12.63 -6.95
CA SER A 68 -13.00 -12.25 -8.25
C SER A 68 -11.90 -11.73 -9.18
N GLU A 69 -12.04 -11.94 -10.49
CA GLU A 69 -11.16 -11.34 -11.52
C GLU A 69 -11.07 -9.79 -11.42
N LEU A 70 -12.01 -9.17 -10.70
CA LEU A 70 -12.03 -7.73 -10.43
C LEU A 70 -11.18 -7.32 -9.22
N PHE A 71 -10.64 -8.25 -8.43
CA PHE A 71 -9.77 -7.92 -7.31
C PHE A 71 -8.47 -7.30 -7.82
N GLN A 72 -8.12 -6.14 -7.28
CA GLN A 72 -6.93 -5.41 -7.67
C GLN A 72 -6.18 -4.94 -6.44
N ILE A 73 -4.88 -5.19 -6.44
CA ILE A 73 -3.93 -4.52 -5.55
C ILE A 73 -3.72 -3.11 -6.09
N ARG A 74 -4.00 -2.10 -5.26
CA ARG A 74 -3.85 -0.68 -5.61
C ARG A 74 -2.51 -0.12 -5.18
N LYS A 75 -2.00 -0.57 -4.03
CA LYS A 75 -0.74 -0.09 -3.47
C LYS A 75 -0.09 -1.17 -2.63
N VAL A 76 1.23 -1.20 -2.67
CA VAL A 76 2.05 -2.07 -1.84
C VAL A 76 3.07 -1.18 -1.14
N LEU A 77 3.17 -1.32 0.18
CA LEU A 77 4.18 -0.68 1.01
C LEU A 77 4.98 -1.77 1.71
N ILE A 78 6.30 -1.72 1.60
CA ILE A 78 7.20 -2.78 2.06
C ILE A 78 8.18 -2.20 3.06
N ARG A 79 8.29 -2.85 4.22
CA ARG A 79 9.33 -2.58 5.21
C ARG A 79 9.90 -3.90 5.69
N LEU A 80 10.95 -4.36 5.00
CA LEU A 80 11.63 -5.62 5.28
C LEU A 80 13.01 -5.34 5.88
N THR A 81 13.08 -5.33 7.20
CA THR A 81 14.34 -5.33 7.97
C THR A 81 14.42 -6.62 8.79
N PRO A 82 15.62 -7.07 9.24
CA PRO A 82 15.76 -8.32 9.97
C PRO A 82 14.81 -8.47 11.16
N ASP A 83 14.64 -7.40 11.93
CA ASP A 83 13.82 -7.39 13.16
C ASP A 83 12.36 -6.99 12.91
N ASP A 84 12.07 -6.40 11.75
CA ASP A 84 10.78 -5.80 11.47
C ASP A 84 10.40 -5.97 10.00
N GLN A 85 9.53 -6.96 9.75
CA GLN A 85 9.06 -7.38 8.44
C GLN A 85 7.57 -7.10 8.33
N LEU A 86 7.21 -6.12 7.51
CA LEU A 86 5.83 -5.72 7.29
C LEU A 86 5.61 -5.43 5.81
N VAL A 87 4.52 -5.98 5.29
CA VAL A 87 4.00 -5.66 3.96
C VAL A 87 2.58 -5.16 4.16
N VAL A 88 2.28 -4.00 3.61
CA VAL A 88 0.93 -3.41 3.63
C VAL A 88 0.39 -3.41 2.21
N ILE A 89 -0.77 -4.01 2.03
CA ILE A 89 -1.47 -4.08 0.74
C ILE A 89 -2.73 -3.23 0.86
N MET A 90 -2.92 -2.31 -0.08
CA MET A 90 -4.19 -1.67 -0.34
C MET A 90 -4.87 -2.34 -1.53
N THR A 91 -6.17 -2.58 -1.43
CA THR A 91 -6.94 -3.25 -2.47
C THR A 91 -8.14 -2.40 -2.91
N ASN A 92 -8.79 -2.79 -3.99
CA ASN A 92 -10.09 -2.24 -4.38
C ASN A 92 -11.29 -2.95 -3.71
N ASN A 93 -11.05 -3.93 -2.83
CA ASN A 93 -12.09 -4.72 -2.19
C ASN A 93 -12.59 -4.03 -0.91
N TRP A 94 -13.85 -3.65 -0.87
CA TRP A 94 -14.46 -2.95 0.28
C TRP A 94 -14.50 -3.78 1.57
N ASN A 95 -14.43 -5.11 1.48
CA ASN A 95 -14.33 -5.96 2.67
C ASN A 95 -12.90 -5.99 3.22
N TYR A 96 -11.88 -5.84 2.36
CA TYR A 96 -10.47 -5.95 2.71
C TYR A 96 -9.63 -4.83 2.09
N PRO A 97 -9.96 -3.54 2.36
CA PRO A 97 -9.32 -2.42 1.67
C PRO A 97 -7.85 -2.25 2.06
N ILE A 98 -7.47 -2.70 3.27
CA ILE A 98 -6.09 -2.71 3.77
C ILE A 98 -5.80 -4.10 4.38
N ILE A 99 -4.66 -4.67 4.04
CA ILE A 99 -4.15 -5.94 4.56
C ILE A 99 -2.75 -5.68 5.11
N LEU A 100 -2.50 -6.10 6.35
CA LEU A 100 -1.16 -6.09 6.95
C LEU A 100 -0.63 -7.52 6.95
N ILE A 101 0.57 -7.74 6.43
CA ILE A 101 1.17 -9.07 6.31
C ILE A 101 2.55 -9.04 6.95
N ARG A 102 2.82 -10.03 7.79
CA ARG A 102 4.19 -10.41 8.14
C ARG A 102 4.48 -11.74 7.45
N PRO A 103 5.37 -11.75 6.43
CA PRO A 103 5.61 -12.94 5.63
C PRO A 103 5.96 -14.17 6.49
N GLY A 104 5.25 -15.27 6.28
CA GLY A 104 5.44 -16.55 6.99
C GLY A 104 4.96 -16.55 8.45
N LYS A 105 4.28 -15.50 8.90
CA LYS A 105 3.74 -15.37 10.28
C LYS A 105 2.24 -15.16 10.31
N GLY A 106 1.67 -14.51 9.31
CA GLY A 106 0.23 -14.24 9.26
C GLY A 106 -0.11 -12.83 8.79
N ALA A 107 -1.41 -12.60 8.69
CA ALA A 107 -1.97 -11.35 8.22
C ALA A 107 -3.05 -10.82 9.17
N TRP A 108 -3.23 -9.51 9.15
CA TRP A 108 -4.32 -8.82 9.80
C TRP A 108 -5.18 -8.10 8.77
N LEU A 109 -6.48 -8.16 9.00
CA LEU A 109 -7.53 -7.57 8.18
C LEU A 109 -8.44 -6.75 9.10
N PRO A 110 -8.93 -5.58 8.66
CA PRO A 110 -10.02 -4.93 9.36
C PRO A 110 -11.28 -5.80 9.29
N ARG A 111 -12.26 -5.51 10.17
CA ARG A 111 -13.60 -6.07 9.97
C ARG A 111 -14.13 -5.63 8.59
N PRO A 112 -14.85 -6.50 7.86
CA PRO A 112 -15.43 -6.14 6.59
C PRO A 112 -16.23 -4.86 6.69
N GLN A 113 -15.99 -3.95 5.75
CA GLN A 113 -16.67 -2.67 5.63
C GLN A 113 -16.55 -1.73 6.85
N ALA A 114 -15.52 -1.90 7.69
CA ALA A 114 -15.32 -1.04 8.85
C ALA A 114 -14.78 0.35 8.49
N THR A 115 -15.30 1.38 9.16
CA THR A 115 -14.71 2.72 9.16
C THR A 115 -13.48 2.76 10.09
N PRO A 116 -12.45 3.58 9.76
CA PRO A 116 -12.35 4.45 8.60
C PRO A 116 -11.90 3.71 7.31
N PHE A 117 -11.53 2.43 7.39
CA PHE A 117 -10.85 1.69 6.33
C PHE A 117 -11.52 1.72 4.96
N ILE A 118 -12.85 1.62 4.91
CA ILE A 118 -13.60 1.67 3.64
C ILE A 118 -13.48 2.98 2.88
N ASN A 119 -13.19 4.08 3.56
CA ASN A 119 -13.15 5.40 2.98
C ASN A 119 -11.72 5.83 2.61
N ILE A 120 -10.71 5.05 2.99
CA ILE A 120 -9.30 5.36 2.71
C ILE A 120 -9.03 5.14 1.22
N ILE A 121 -8.53 6.18 0.56
CA ILE A 121 -8.21 6.17 -0.88
C ILE A 121 -6.71 6.07 -1.16
N ASP A 122 -5.86 6.49 -0.23
CA ASP A 122 -4.41 6.32 -0.31
C ASP A 122 -3.78 6.15 1.08
N ILE A 123 -2.62 5.47 1.12
CA ILE A 123 -1.86 5.16 2.33
C ILE A 123 -0.37 5.45 2.19
N VAL A 124 0.28 5.79 3.30
CA VAL A 124 1.74 5.85 3.42
C VAL A 124 2.19 5.26 4.76
N LEU A 125 3.31 4.54 4.75
CA LEU A 125 3.89 3.93 5.94
C LEU A 125 5.10 4.76 6.39
N LEU A 126 5.09 5.19 7.65
CA LEU A 126 6.21 5.89 8.27
C LEU A 126 6.50 5.27 9.63
N GLY A 127 7.66 4.61 9.74
CA GLY A 127 8.02 3.80 10.91
C GLY A 127 6.99 2.69 11.15
N ASN A 128 6.34 2.73 12.31
CA ASN A 128 5.29 1.77 12.73
C ASN A 128 3.88 2.36 12.64
N ARG A 129 3.70 3.39 11.81
CA ARG A 129 2.43 4.08 11.67
C ARG A 129 2.04 4.14 10.20
N LEU A 130 0.84 3.62 9.91
CA LEU A 130 0.21 3.78 8.61
C LEU A 130 -0.65 5.04 8.66
N TYR A 131 -0.44 5.94 7.72
CA TYR A 131 -1.33 7.07 7.51
C TYR A 131 -2.25 6.76 6.33
N GLY A 132 -3.52 7.07 6.46
CA GLY A 132 -4.51 6.91 5.41
C GLY A 132 -5.28 8.19 5.21
N ILE A 133 -5.39 8.66 3.97
CA ILE A 133 -6.27 9.77 3.60
C ILE A 133 -7.57 9.22 3.03
N THR A 134 -8.69 9.82 3.43
CA THR A 134 -10.00 9.41 2.95
C THR A 134 -10.48 10.24 1.75
N GLN A 135 -11.54 9.79 1.08
CA GLN A 135 -12.21 10.58 0.06
C GLN A 135 -12.78 11.90 0.61
N ALA A 136 -13.11 11.96 1.90
CA ALA A 136 -13.52 13.19 2.57
C ALA A 136 -12.33 14.04 3.01
N GLU A 137 -11.11 13.77 2.51
CA GLU A 137 -9.87 14.47 2.86
C GLU A 137 -9.44 14.35 4.33
N ASP A 138 -10.16 13.56 5.13
CA ASP A 138 -9.76 13.23 6.50
C ASP A 138 -8.44 12.45 6.52
N LEU A 139 -7.54 12.79 7.45
CA LEU A 139 -6.29 12.08 7.69
C LEU A 139 -6.38 11.22 8.95
N PHE A 140 -6.20 9.91 8.78
CA PHE A 140 -6.09 8.96 9.87
C PHE A 140 -4.66 8.47 10.03
N SER A 141 -4.32 8.07 11.25
CA SER A 141 -3.14 7.26 11.50
C SER A 141 -3.47 6.00 12.29
N LEU A 142 -2.80 4.92 11.95
CA LEU A 142 -2.99 3.60 12.52
C LEU A 142 -1.65 3.12 13.06
N ASN A 143 -1.59 2.86 14.37
CA ASN A 143 -0.41 2.28 14.98
C ASN A 143 -0.36 0.78 14.68
N ILE A 144 0.73 0.33 14.09
CA ILE A 144 0.98 -1.06 13.80
C ILE A 144 1.94 -1.61 14.86
N SER A 145 1.61 -2.79 15.37
CA SER A 145 2.49 -3.56 16.27
C SER A 145 2.41 -5.05 15.93
N PHE A 146 3.21 -5.86 16.59
CA PHE A 146 3.11 -7.32 16.50
C PHE A 146 2.65 -7.89 17.84
N ASN A 147 1.73 -8.86 17.79
CA ASN A 147 1.34 -9.60 18.99
C ASN A 147 2.41 -10.63 19.40
N ALA A 148 2.13 -11.41 20.45
CA ALA A 148 3.07 -12.43 20.97
C ALA A 148 3.45 -13.51 19.93
N ASP A 149 2.54 -13.83 19.01
CA ASP A 149 2.78 -14.78 17.92
C ASP A 149 3.49 -14.15 16.71
N GLY A 150 3.71 -12.84 16.76
CA GLY A 150 4.34 -12.06 15.71
C GLY A 150 3.38 -11.63 14.60
N LEU A 151 2.07 -11.82 14.73
CA LEU A 151 1.09 -11.30 13.76
C LEU A 151 1.01 -9.78 13.85
N PRO A 152 0.94 -9.07 12.70
CA PRO A 152 0.71 -7.64 12.70
C PRO A 152 -0.68 -7.33 13.28
N THR A 153 -0.83 -6.20 13.95
CA THR A 153 -2.10 -5.72 14.50
C THR A 153 -2.18 -4.21 14.44
N VAL A 154 -3.39 -3.67 14.28
CA VAL A 154 -3.67 -2.25 14.50
C VAL A 154 -4.07 -2.05 15.95
N THR A 155 -3.28 -1.31 16.72
CA THR A 155 -3.51 -1.09 18.16
C THR A 155 -4.22 0.21 18.48
N ASN A 156 -4.12 1.21 17.62
CA ASN A 156 -4.73 2.50 17.81
C ASN A 156 -5.02 3.15 16.47
N ILE A 157 -6.16 3.84 16.37
CA ILE A 157 -6.56 4.63 15.22
C ILE A 157 -6.83 6.05 15.71
N LYS A 158 -6.14 7.03 15.14
CA LYS A 158 -6.33 8.46 15.45
C LYS A 158 -6.77 9.20 14.20
N HIS A 159 -7.76 10.07 14.35
CA HIS A 159 -8.19 11.03 13.34
C HIS A 159 -7.43 12.34 13.59
N HIS A 160 -6.55 12.74 12.68
CA HIS A 160 -5.67 13.90 12.85
C HIS A 160 -6.19 15.17 12.21
N ILE A 161 -6.78 15.06 11.03
CA ILE A 161 -7.32 16.18 10.26
C ILE A 161 -8.71 15.76 9.82
N ARG A 162 -9.69 16.61 10.11
CA ARG A 162 -11.07 16.45 9.66
C ARG A 162 -11.39 17.53 8.65
N SER A 163 -11.87 17.15 7.48
CA SER A 163 -12.34 18.13 6.51
C SER A 163 -13.62 18.79 7.01
N GLY A 164 -13.64 20.13 7.02
CA GLY A 164 -14.75 20.96 7.54
C GLY A 164 -14.50 21.63 8.89
N ASP A 165 -13.39 21.35 9.58
CA ASP A 165 -13.01 22.03 10.83
C ASP A 165 -12.22 23.34 10.59
N ALA A 166 -12.21 23.86 9.35
CA ALA A 166 -11.72 25.21 9.09
C ALA A 166 -12.77 26.20 9.61
N ASP A 167 -12.51 26.76 10.80
CA ASP A 167 -13.27 27.87 11.38
C ASP A 167 -13.51 28.95 10.32
N SER A 168 -14.78 29.29 10.10
CA SER A 168 -15.23 30.33 9.17
C SER A 168 -14.94 31.73 9.70
N ILE A 169 -13.68 32.04 10.04
CA ILE A 169 -13.26 33.42 10.27
C ILE A 169 -12.81 33.99 8.92
N VAL A 170 -13.80 34.27 8.08
CA VAL A 170 -13.70 35.37 7.12
C VAL A 170 -14.09 36.63 7.88
N GLU A 171 -13.14 37.22 8.60
CA GLU A 171 -13.21 38.66 8.88
C GLU A 171 -13.06 39.36 7.53
N SER A 172 -14.18 39.89 7.05
CA SER A 172 -14.23 40.75 5.88
C SER A 172 -13.99 42.18 6.34
N ASP A 173 -12.72 42.56 6.41
CA ASP A 173 -12.36 43.98 6.46
C ASP A 173 -12.51 44.53 5.03
N LEU A 174 -13.74 44.84 4.67
CA LEU A 174 -14.01 45.81 3.62
C LEU A 174 -13.83 47.20 4.25
N ASP A 175 -12.60 47.70 4.21
CA ASP A 175 -12.35 49.14 4.29
C ASP A 175 -13.00 49.78 3.05
N GLU A 176 -14.22 50.31 3.22
CA GLU A 176 -14.78 51.25 2.25
C GLU A 176 -13.99 52.56 2.34
N ASP A 177 -13.11 52.75 1.36
CA ASP A 177 -12.44 54.00 1.07
C ASP A 177 -13.44 55.17 0.98
N GLN A 178 -13.26 56.15 1.86
CA GLN A 178 -13.90 57.46 1.75
C GLN A 178 -13.32 58.24 0.55
N HIS A 179 -14.07 58.30 -0.54
CA HIS A 179 -14.05 59.40 -1.52
C HIS A 179 -15.52 59.59 -1.96
N THR A 180 -16.22 60.70 -1.72
CA THR A 180 -15.88 62.11 -1.95
C THR A 180 -16.90 63.00 -1.25
#